data_AF-A0A972U1M7-F1
#
_entry.id   AF-A0A972U1M7-F1
#
_cell.length_a   1.000
_cell.length_b   1.000
_cell.length_c   1.000
_cell.angle_alpha   90.00
_cell.angle_beta   90.00
_cell.angle_gamma   90.00
#
_symmetry.space_group_name_H-M   'P 1'
#
loop_
_entity.id
_entity.type
_entity.pdbx_description
1 polymer ?
#
loop_
_entity_poly.entity_id
_entity_poly.type
_entity_poly.pdbx_seq_one_letter_code
_entity_poly.pdbx_strand_id
1 'polypeptide(L)'
;MTDSERCEVPPDAWFATHEELKISGQTFFDLLVATDLGHGQLEIVTHVMAPDASQRVLTRTTVRADEPIRSLAQIYLAAGWHEREAHDLLGISFNEHPDPRALIFDGAQHPLRREEPLTPRIDTAWPGTYEPGAQPGTTRRKRPKPVPGVNPEWLSDTQAPK
;
A
#
# COMPACT_ATOMS: atom_id res chain seq x y z
N MET A 1 2.03 -2.89 -29.85
CA MET A 1 3.08 -2.84 -28.82
C MET A 1 3.12 -1.39 -28.38
N THR A 2 2.52 -1.07 -27.24
CA THR A 2 2.42 0.31 -26.77
C THR A 2 3.78 0.78 -26.27
N ASP A 3 4.28 1.88 -26.82
CA ASP A 3 5.55 2.46 -26.43
C ASP A 3 5.42 3.09 -25.03
N SER A 4 6.42 2.88 -24.18
CA SER A 4 6.44 3.38 -22.80
C SER A 4 7.76 4.10 -22.57
N GLU A 5 7.68 5.42 -22.51
CA GLU A 5 8.82 6.29 -22.28
C GLU A 5 9.14 6.35 -20.78
N ARG A 6 10.43 6.35 -20.43
CA ARG A 6 10.90 6.53 -19.05
C ARG A 6 11.79 7.76 -18.99
N CYS A 7 11.45 8.69 -18.10
CA CYS A 7 12.15 9.96 -17.97
C CYS A 7 12.62 10.14 -16.52
N GLU A 8 13.89 10.46 -16.35
CA GLU A 8 14.42 10.92 -15.07
C GLU A 8 14.34 12.45 -15.03
N VAL A 9 13.71 12.96 -13.98
CA VAL A 9 13.34 14.36 -13.86
C VAL A 9 13.95 14.92 -12.57
N PRO A 10 14.81 15.94 -12.64
CA PRO A 10 15.28 16.66 -11.47
C PRO A 10 14.12 17.21 -10.62
N PRO A 11 14.21 17.24 -9.28
CA PRO A 11 13.13 17.70 -8.41
C PRO A 11 12.62 19.11 -8.69
N ASP A 12 13.50 20.01 -9.12
CA ASP A 12 13.19 21.39 -9.50
C ASP A 12 12.41 21.49 -10.82
N ALA A 13 12.61 20.53 -11.73
CA ALA A 13 11.86 20.43 -12.99
C ALA A 13 10.55 19.63 -12.86
N TRP A 14 10.34 18.90 -11.75
CA TRP A 14 9.25 17.95 -11.54
C TRP A 14 7.87 18.46 -11.97
N PHE A 15 7.46 19.60 -11.42
CA PHE A 15 6.14 20.16 -11.68
C PHE A 15 5.98 20.63 -13.13
N ALA A 16 6.98 21.36 -13.64
CA ALA A 16 6.96 21.91 -14.99
C ALA A 16 6.91 20.78 -16.04
N THR A 17 7.68 19.71 -15.85
CA THR A 17 7.60 18.51 -16.72
C THR A 17 6.20 17.91 -16.72
N HIS A 18 5.53 17.84 -15.57
CA HIS A 18 4.17 17.33 -15.51
C HIS A 18 3.13 18.26 -16.14
N GLU A 19 3.33 19.58 -16.10
CA GLU A 19 2.51 20.53 -16.86
C GLU A 19 2.66 20.31 -18.37
N GLU A 20 3.90 20.16 -18.85
CA GLU A 20 4.20 19.90 -20.26
C GLU A 20 3.63 18.56 -20.72
N LEU A 21 3.72 17.50 -19.91
CA LEU A 21 3.10 16.21 -20.19
C LEU A 21 1.57 16.33 -20.28
N LYS A 22 0.94 17.06 -19.35
CA LYS A 22 -0.50 17.31 -19.39
C LYS A 22 -0.91 18.01 -20.70
N ILE A 23 -0.17 19.05 -21.10
CA ILE A 23 -0.39 19.82 -22.34
C ILE A 23 -0.19 18.94 -23.58
N SER A 24 0.81 18.05 -23.54
CA SER A 24 1.15 17.13 -24.63
C SER A 24 0.17 15.96 -24.78
N GLY A 25 -0.80 15.84 -23.88
CA GLY A 25 -1.92 14.89 -23.97
C GLY A 25 -1.91 13.78 -22.93
N GLN A 26 -0.89 13.68 -22.07
CA GLN A 26 -0.82 12.74 -20.96
C GLN A 26 -1.73 13.22 -19.81
N THR A 27 -3.04 13.07 -20.02
CA THR A 27 -4.08 13.61 -19.14
C THR A 27 -4.60 12.61 -18.12
N PHE A 28 -4.42 11.29 -18.38
CA PHE A 28 -4.79 10.22 -17.46
C PHE A 28 -3.64 9.93 -16.50
N PHE A 29 -3.91 10.07 -15.21
CA PHE A 29 -2.97 9.78 -14.13
C PHE A 29 -3.29 8.40 -13.58
N ASP A 30 -2.33 7.47 -13.68
CA ASP A 30 -2.53 6.08 -13.29
C ASP A 30 -2.09 5.84 -11.84
N LEU A 31 -0.85 6.22 -11.51
CA LEU A 31 -0.30 6.05 -10.16
C LEU A 31 0.80 7.06 -9.85
N LEU A 32 1.02 7.26 -8.55
CA LEU A 32 2.27 7.73 -7.97
C LEU A 32 2.66 6.78 -6.85
N VAL A 33 3.89 6.32 -6.88
CA VAL A 33 4.48 5.46 -5.85
C VAL A 33 5.78 6.08 -5.40
N ALA A 34 6.14 5.86 -4.15
CA ALA A 34 7.42 6.29 -3.64
C ALA A 34 8.17 5.13 -2.97
N THR A 35 9.49 5.19 -3.01
CA THR A 35 10.39 4.15 -2.49
C THR A 35 11.52 4.80 -1.72
N ASP A 36 11.80 4.29 -0.53
CA ASP A 36 13.00 4.66 0.20
C ASP A 36 14.24 4.00 -0.43
N LEU A 37 15.21 4.80 -0.84
CA LEU A 37 16.50 4.35 -1.39
C LEU A 37 17.57 4.17 -0.32
N GLY A 38 17.31 4.61 0.91
CA GLY A 38 18.24 4.68 2.03
C GLY A 38 18.97 6.02 2.09
N HIS A 39 19.69 6.25 3.18
CA HIS A 39 20.51 7.46 3.39
C HIS A 39 19.74 8.78 3.25
N GLY A 40 18.44 8.77 3.58
CA GLY A 40 17.56 9.93 3.48
C GLY A 40 17.17 10.32 2.05
N GLN A 41 17.31 9.41 1.08
CA GLN A 41 16.87 9.60 -0.30
C GLN A 41 15.58 8.83 -0.56
N LEU A 42 14.59 9.51 -1.13
CA LEU A 42 13.28 8.96 -1.48
C LEU A 42 13.08 9.14 -2.99
N GLU A 43 12.74 8.04 -3.67
CA GLU A 43 12.39 8.06 -5.09
C GLU A 43 10.88 8.17 -5.23
N ILE A 44 10.41 9.08 -6.08
CA ILE A 44 9.01 9.20 -6.48
C ILE A 44 8.92 8.82 -7.95
N VAL A 45 7.99 7.92 -8.27
CA VAL A 45 7.68 7.50 -9.62
C VAL A 45 6.23 7.82 -9.90
N THR A 46 5.95 8.43 -11.05
CA THR A 46 4.57 8.55 -11.54
C THR A 46 4.41 7.85 -12.87
N HIS A 47 3.18 7.44 -13.15
CA HIS A 47 2.79 6.93 -14.46
C HIS A 47 1.61 7.76 -14.97
N VAL A 48 1.83 8.43 -16.09
CA VAL A 48 0.81 9.22 -16.79
C VAL A 48 0.71 8.76 -18.23
N MET A 49 -0.48 8.86 -18.80
CA MET A 49 -0.77 8.31 -20.12
C MET A 49 -1.80 9.13 -20.88
N ALA A 50 -1.80 8.95 -22.20
CA ALA A 50 -2.89 9.42 -23.04
C ALA A 50 -4.20 8.70 -22.67
N PRO A 51 -5.39 9.33 -22.83
CA PRO A 51 -6.67 8.72 -22.48
C PRO A 51 -6.97 7.38 -23.15
N ASP A 52 -6.45 7.17 -24.36
CA ASP A 52 -6.59 5.93 -25.13
C ASP A 52 -5.50 4.89 -24.80
N ALA A 53 -4.62 5.21 -23.85
CA ALA A 53 -3.48 4.40 -23.46
C ALA A 53 -2.52 4.07 -24.63
N SER A 54 -2.47 4.90 -25.67
CA SER A 54 -1.54 4.73 -26.80
C SER A 54 -0.10 5.04 -26.41
N GLN A 55 0.08 6.08 -25.59
CA GLN A 55 1.36 6.55 -25.07
C GLN A 55 1.36 6.56 -23.55
N ARG A 56 2.45 6.08 -22.95
CA ARG A 56 2.68 6.02 -21.51
C ARG A 56 4.01 6.66 -21.20
N VAL A 57 4.05 7.47 -20.16
CA VAL A 57 5.25 8.11 -19.66
C VAL A 57 5.38 7.77 -18.17
N LEU A 58 6.53 7.22 -17.82
CA LEU A 58 6.93 7.00 -16.44
C LEU A 58 7.98 8.06 -16.09
N THR A 59 7.63 8.98 -15.20
CA THR A 59 8.58 9.97 -14.68
C THR A 59 9.11 9.50 -13.34
N ARG A 60 10.37 9.83 -13.07
CA ARG A 60 11.04 9.47 -11.84
C ARG A 60 11.86 10.63 -11.33
N THR A 61 11.76 10.91 -10.04
CA THR A 61 12.56 11.92 -9.38
C THR A 61 13.06 11.40 -8.04
N THR A 62 14.22 11.88 -7.60
CA THR A 62 14.78 11.52 -6.29
C THR A 62 14.89 12.78 -5.46
N VAL A 63 14.25 12.77 -4.29
CA VAL A 63 14.25 13.87 -3.33
C VAL A 63 14.93 13.46 -2.04
N ARG A 64 15.45 14.44 -1.29
CA ARG A 64 15.86 14.19 0.08
C ARG A 64 14.63 14.20 0.99
N ALA A 65 14.67 13.40 2.06
CA ALA A 65 13.59 13.29 3.02
C ALA A 65 13.22 14.62 3.73
N ASP A 66 14.16 15.55 3.81
CA ASP A 66 14.02 16.88 4.40
C ASP A 66 13.71 17.99 3.39
N GLU A 67 13.67 17.65 2.09
CA GLU A 67 13.41 18.61 1.01
C GLU A 67 11.99 18.39 0.45
N PRO A 68 11.12 19.41 0.50
CA PRO A 68 9.79 19.28 -0.04
C PRO A 68 9.80 19.35 -1.57
N ILE A 69 8.87 18.63 -2.20
CA ILE A 69 8.62 18.67 -3.64
C ILE A 69 7.25 19.29 -3.93
N ARG A 70 7.06 19.91 -5.09
CA ARG A 70 5.77 20.52 -5.44
C ARG A 70 4.73 19.46 -5.77
N SER A 71 3.54 19.58 -5.18
CA SER A 71 2.40 18.69 -5.40
C SER A 71 1.91 18.73 -6.85
N LEU A 72 1.68 17.56 -7.43
CA LEU A 72 1.02 17.37 -8.73
C LEU A 72 -0.51 17.42 -8.62
N ALA A 73 -1.10 17.52 -7.43
CA ALA A 73 -2.55 17.57 -7.24
C ALA A 73 -3.21 18.76 -7.96
N GLN A 74 -2.45 19.83 -8.23
CA GLN A 74 -2.90 20.97 -9.04
C GLN A 74 -3.06 20.64 -10.54
N ILE A 75 -2.32 19.63 -11.03
CA ILE A 75 -2.32 19.18 -12.43
C ILE A 75 -3.23 17.95 -12.61
N TYR A 76 -3.15 17.03 -11.64
CA TYR A 76 -3.90 15.77 -11.61
C TYR A 76 -4.56 15.61 -10.25
N LEU A 77 -5.86 15.84 -10.14
CA LEU A 77 -6.60 15.68 -8.87
C LEU A 77 -6.40 14.29 -8.23
N ALA A 78 -6.21 13.25 -9.03
CA ALA A 78 -5.94 11.89 -8.56
C ALA A 78 -4.59 11.75 -7.82
N ALA A 79 -3.61 12.62 -8.11
CA ALA A 79 -2.31 12.60 -7.44
C ALA A 79 -2.45 12.89 -5.94
N GLY A 80 -3.43 13.70 -5.53
CA GLY A 80 -3.56 14.11 -4.13
C GLY A 80 -3.76 12.94 -3.15
N TRP A 81 -4.42 11.85 -3.56
CA TRP A 81 -4.53 10.65 -2.70
C TRP A 81 -3.19 9.92 -2.58
N HIS A 82 -2.46 9.78 -3.68
CA HIS A 82 -1.16 9.11 -3.72
C HIS A 82 -0.08 9.90 -2.99
N GLU A 83 -0.10 11.23 -3.10
CA GLU A 83 0.81 12.12 -2.38
C GLU A 83 0.60 12.05 -0.87
N ARG A 84 -0.66 11.94 -0.41
CA ARG A 84 -0.99 11.72 1.01
C ARG A 84 -0.53 10.35 1.49
N GLU A 85 -0.71 9.29 0.70
CA GLU A 85 -0.17 7.96 1.01
C GLU A 85 1.36 7.98 1.12
N ALA A 86 2.05 8.61 0.17
CA ALA A 86 3.50 8.75 0.19
C ALA A 86 4.00 9.61 1.37
N HIS A 87 3.25 10.64 1.74
CA HIS A 87 3.51 11.42 2.94
C HIS A 87 3.36 10.58 4.21
N ASP A 88 2.25 9.86 4.38
CA ASP A 88 2.00 9.09 5.60
C ASP A 88 3.02 7.95 5.78
N LEU A 89 3.27 7.20 4.71
CA LEU A 89 4.06 5.98 4.77
C LEU A 89 5.57 6.21 4.67
N LEU A 90 6.00 7.27 3.99
CA LEU A 90 7.41 7.58 3.70
C LEU A 90 7.84 8.99 4.10
N GLY A 91 6.95 9.86 4.58
CA GLY A 91 7.29 11.19 5.06
C GLY A 91 7.71 12.18 3.97
N ILE A 92 7.26 11.97 2.73
CA ILE A 92 7.53 12.92 1.63
C ILE A 92 6.68 14.17 1.81
N SER A 93 7.31 15.33 1.86
CA SER A 93 6.62 16.62 1.99
C SER A 93 6.24 17.17 0.61
N PHE A 94 4.94 17.41 0.41
CA PHE A 94 4.41 18.00 -0.83
C PHE A 94 3.95 19.45 -0.62
N ASN A 95 4.70 20.40 -1.18
CA ASN A 95 4.34 21.82 -1.15
C ASN A 95 3.11 22.11 -2.01
N GLU A 96 2.28 23.05 -1.56
CA GLU A 96 1.06 23.50 -2.25
C GLU A 96 0.02 22.38 -2.46
N HIS A 97 0.07 21.31 -1.66
CA HIS A 97 -0.95 20.29 -1.67
C HIS A 97 -2.28 20.84 -1.11
N PRO A 98 -3.43 20.66 -1.78
CA PRO A 98 -4.70 21.28 -1.38
C PRO A 98 -5.30 20.74 -0.08
N ASP A 99 -5.02 19.48 0.28
CA ASP A 99 -5.51 18.82 1.50
C ASP A 99 -4.47 17.87 2.13
N PRO A 100 -3.52 18.37 2.94
CA PRO A 100 -2.39 17.58 3.47
C PRO A 100 -2.73 16.73 4.70
N ARG A 101 -4.00 16.34 4.88
CA ARG A 101 -4.40 15.49 6.02
C ARG A 101 -3.96 14.05 5.81
N ALA A 102 -3.66 13.35 6.90
CA ALA A 102 -3.38 11.91 6.87
C ALA A 102 -4.51 11.13 6.16
N LEU A 103 -4.12 10.07 5.44
CA LEU A 103 -4.98 9.17 4.68
C LEU A 103 -4.97 7.74 5.26
N ILE A 104 -3.79 7.16 5.45
CA ILE A 104 -3.61 5.75 5.85
C ILE A 104 -3.17 5.65 7.31
N PHE A 105 -2.23 6.51 7.71
CA PHE A 105 -1.58 6.43 9.01
C PHE A 105 -1.32 7.84 9.53
N ASP A 106 -1.74 8.13 10.76
CA ASP A 106 -1.65 9.46 11.39
C ASP A 106 -0.58 9.54 12.50
N GLY A 107 0.20 8.46 12.68
CA GLY A 107 1.29 8.44 13.66
C GLY A 107 2.51 9.23 13.20
N ALA A 108 3.42 9.51 14.13
CA ALA A 108 4.63 10.29 13.88
C ALA A 108 5.74 9.54 13.12
N GLN A 109 5.60 8.23 12.96
CA GLN A 109 6.56 7.37 12.26
C GLN A 109 6.15 7.17 10.80
N HIS A 110 7.09 6.76 9.95
CA HIS A 110 6.86 6.47 8.53
C HIS A 110 7.15 4.99 8.24
N PRO A 111 6.15 4.09 8.35
CA PRO A 111 6.37 2.65 8.45
C PRO A 111 7.13 1.99 7.29
N LEU A 112 7.18 2.61 6.11
CA LEU A 112 7.88 2.08 4.95
C LEU A 112 9.32 2.60 4.82
N ARG A 113 9.79 3.44 5.76
CA ARG A 113 11.18 3.85 5.80
C ARG A 113 12.09 2.74 6.28
N ARG A 114 13.28 2.66 5.68
CA ARG A 114 14.26 1.62 5.95
C ARG A 114 14.88 1.75 7.34
N GLU A 115 15.01 2.97 7.85
CA GLU A 115 15.49 3.25 9.20
C GLU A 115 14.46 2.91 10.30
N GLU A 116 13.18 2.78 9.96
CA GLU A 116 12.12 2.55 10.93
C GLU A 116 12.09 1.06 11.34
N PRO A 117 12.15 0.75 12.65
CA PRO A 117 12.12 -0.62 13.11
C PRO A 117 10.74 -1.23 12.85
N LEU A 118 10.72 -2.39 12.20
CA LEU A 118 9.49 -3.18 12.08
C LEU A 118 9.05 -3.62 13.47
N THR A 119 7.94 -3.05 13.93
CA THR A 119 7.33 -3.50 15.19
C THR A 119 6.89 -4.95 15.02
N PRO A 120 7.20 -5.85 15.97
CA PRO A 120 6.75 -7.23 15.87
C PRO A 120 5.22 -7.28 15.78
N ARG A 121 4.71 -8.27 15.02
CA ARG A 121 3.26 -8.51 14.96
C ARG A 121 2.73 -8.71 16.37
N ILE A 122 1.86 -7.80 16.80
CA ILE A 122 1.13 -7.97 18.05
C ILE A 122 0.04 -9.00 17.76
N ASP A 123 0.11 -10.15 18.43
CA ASP A 123 -1.01 -11.10 18.49
C ASP A 123 -2.13 -10.42 19.27
N THR A 124 -2.94 -9.64 18.55
CA THR A 124 -4.13 -9.02 19.13
C THR A 124 -5.14 -10.12 19.31
N ALA A 125 -5.42 -10.47 20.57
CA ALA A 125 -6.46 -11.43 20.88
C ALA A 125 -7.78 -10.96 20.25
N TRP A 126 -8.43 -11.85 19.51
CA TRP A 126 -9.74 -11.55 18.91
C TRP A 126 -10.70 -11.08 20.00
N PRO A 127 -11.32 -9.88 19.88
CA PRO A 127 -12.12 -9.30 20.95
C PRO A 127 -13.48 -9.98 21.12
N GLY A 128 -13.88 -10.82 20.17
CA GLY A 128 -15.14 -11.55 20.20
C GLY A 128 -15.01 -12.99 20.67
N THR A 129 -16.14 -13.65 20.85
CA THR A 129 -16.17 -15.11 20.90
C THR A 129 -16.09 -15.67 19.48
N TYR A 130 -15.31 -16.74 19.28
CA TYR A 130 -15.15 -17.39 17.97
C TYR A 130 -16.50 -17.84 17.38
N GLU A 131 -17.48 -18.17 18.23
CA GLU A 131 -18.84 -18.51 17.79
C GLU A 131 -19.88 -17.44 18.19
N PRO A 132 -20.82 -17.10 17.30
CA PRO A 132 -21.95 -16.24 17.62
C PRO A 132 -22.83 -16.90 18.70
N GLY A 133 -22.92 -16.27 19.87
CA GLY A 133 -23.76 -16.74 21.00
C GLY A 133 -23.05 -17.61 22.04
N ALA A 134 -21.74 -17.86 21.91
CA ALA A 134 -20.97 -18.52 22.96
C ALA A 134 -20.82 -17.57 24.17
N GLN A 135 -21.14 -18.06 25.38
CA GLN A 135 -20.84 -17.34 26.62
C GLN A 135 -19.40 -17.63 27.05
N PRO A 136 -18.67 -16.65 27.62
CA PRO A 136 -17.33 -16.89 28.14
C PRO A 136 -17.33 -18.04 29.16
N GLY A 137 -16.51 -19.06 28.91
CA GLY A 137 -16.32 -20.20 29.84
C GLY A 137 -17.06 -21.49 29.51
N THR A 138 -17.88 -21.57 28.44
CA THR A 138 -18.60 -22.81 28.08
C THR A 138 -17.90 -23.62 26.99
N THR A 139 -16.72 -24.20 27.26
CA THR A 139 -16.15 -25.19 26.33
C THR A 139 -16.80 -26.55 26.54
N ARG A 140 -18.08 -26.72 26.17
CA ARG A 140 -18.66 -28.07 26.09
C ARG A 140 -18.19 -28.69 24.77
N ARG A 141 -17.03 -29.36 24.78
CA ARG A 141 -16.61 -30.24 23.69
C ARG A 141 -17.67 -31.33 23.51
N LYS A 142 -18.64 -31.13 22.62
CA LYS A 142 -19.49 -32.21 22.15
C LYS A 142 -18.59 -33.11 21.29
N ARG A 143 -18.42 -34.38 21.68
CA ARG A 143 -17.77 -35.36 20.82
C ARG A 143 -18.52 -35.34 19.47
N PRO A 144 -17.83 -35.17 18.33
CA PRO A 144 -18.48 -35.26 17.03
C PRO A 144 -19.16 -36.62 16.93
N LYS A 145 -20.44 -36.63 16.55
CA LYS A 145 -21.06 -37.89 16.13
C LYS A 145 -20.33 -38.36 14.87
N PRO A 146 -20.07 -39.68 14.71
CA PRO A 146 -19.52 -40.18 13.46
C PRO A 146 -20.40 -39.74 12.29
N VAL A 147 -19.79 -39.41 11.16
CA VAL A 147 -20.53 -39.07 9.94
C VAL A 147 -21.41 -40.27 9.52
N PRO A 148 -22.66 -40.03 9.04
CA PRO A 148 -23.55 -41.11 8.64
C PRO A 148 -22.90 -42.03 7.60
N GLY A 149 -22.95 -43.34 7.84
CA GLY A 149 -22.40 -44.36 6.93
C GLY A 149 -20.99 -44.85 7.27
N VAL A 150 -20.31 -44.28 8.27
CA VAL A 150 -19.03 -44.81 8.78
C VAL A 150 -19.28 -45.75 9.95
N ASN A 151 -18.78 -46.99 9.87
CA ASN A 151 -18.89 -47.96 10.96
C ASN A 151 -18.06 -47.45 12.17
N PRO A 152 -18.66 -47.31 13.37
CA PRO A 152 -17.96 -46.83 14.56
C PRO A 152 -16.74 -47.68 14.98
N GLU A 153 -16.73 -48.98 14.65
CA GLU A 153 -15.65 -49.90 15.02
C GLU A 153 -14.33 -49.62 14.31
N TRP A 154 -14.37 -48.94 13.15
CA TRP A 154 -13.16 -48.52 12.43
C TRP A 154 -12.40 -47.38 13.12
N LEU A 155 -13.01 -46.76 14.12
CA LEU A 155 -12.46 -45.63 14.88
C LEU A 155 -11.82 -46.06 16.21
N SER A 156 -11.83 -47.35 16.55
CA SER A 156 -11.09 -47.88 17.70
C SER A 156 -9.72 -48.40 17.28
N ASP A 157 -8.65 -47.88 17.91
CA ASP A 157 -7.27 -48.33 17.77
C ASP A 157 -7.07 -49.73 18.37
N THR A 158 -7.65 -50.76 17.78
CA THR A 158 -7.34 -52.14 18.14
C THR A 158 -7.27 -53.00 16.89
N GLN A 159 -6.12 -52.95 16.23
CA GLN A 159 -5.63 -54.07 15.44
C GLN A 159 -4.10 -54.02 15.37
N ALA A 160 -3.46 -54.78 16.25
CA ALA A 160 -2.14 -55.37 15.98
C ALA A 160 -2.19 -56.83 16.49
N PRO A 161 -2.21 -57.84 15.62
CA PRO A 161 -1.96 -59.20 16.06
C PRO A 161 -0.48 -59.37 16.43
N LYS A 162 -0.26 -60.22 17.43
CA LYS A 162 1.03 -60.54 18.06
C LYS A 162 1.93 -61.36 17.14
#